data_AF-V4HJS9-F1
#
_entry.id   AF-V4HJS9-F1
#
_cell.length_a   1.000
_cell.length_b   1.000
_cell.length_c   1.000
_cell.angle_alpha   90.00
_cell.angle_beta   90.00
_cell.angle_gamma   90.00
#
_symmetry.space_group_name_H-M   'P 1'
#
loop_
_entity.id
_entity.type
_entity.pdbx_description
1 polymer ?
#
loop_
_entity_poly.entity_id
_entity_poly.type
_entity_poly.pdbx_seq_one_letter_code
_entity_poly.pdbx_strand_id
1 'polypeptide(L)'
;MRRGALLGSVGYSLVLIVTVSVAYSPLFWVALFTVQVGPWVWWALLGGGIVGATLGVTVVRYGLLSPVLVVAAAYVVTVYRMWETLTSPRLFLPGTPLDLYAVGWPVLLGVALGCGLVERHVRSIGRTGRSSNGK
;
A
#
# COMPACT_ATOMS: atom_id res chain seq x y z
N MET A 1 -10.23 -0.80 17.32
CA MET A 1 -10.23 -1.47 16.01
C MET A 1 -10.83 -0.60 14.91
N ARG A 2 -12.10 -0.17 15.01
CA ARG A 2 -12.74 0.72 14.01
C ARG A 2 -11.96 2.00 13.68
N ARG A 3 -11.50 2.75 14.69
CA ARG A 3 -10.72 4.00 14.49
C ARG A 3 -9.41 3.79 13.73
N GLY A 4 -8.68 2.71 14.02
CA GLY A 4 -7.43 2.38 13.33
C GLY A 4 -7.65 1.98 11.86
N ALA A 5 -8.68 1.17 11.59
CA ALA A 5 -9.06 0.82 10.23
C ALA A 5 -9.49 2.04 9.40
N LEU A 6 -10.29 2.93 9.99
CA LEU A 6 -10.73 4.18 9.36
C LEU A 6 -9.55 5.11 9.06
N LEU A 7 -8.68 5.37 10.04
CA LEU A 7 -7.51 6.23 9.84
C LEU A 7 -6.56 5.66 8.78
N GLY A 8 -6.31 4.35 8.82
CA GLY A 8 -5.46 3.68 7.83
C GLY A 8 -6.06 3.71 6.42
N SER A 9 -7.35 3.39 6.28
CA SER A 9 -8.05 3.44 4.99
C SER A 9 -8.06 4.86 4.42
N VAL A 10 -8.50 5.85 5.19
CA VAL A 10 -8.60 7.23 4.74
C VAL A 10 -7.22 7.79 4.42
N GLY A 11 -6.23 7.56 5.30
CA GLY A 11 -4.88 8.04 5.08
C GLY A 11 -4.24 7.47 3.81
N TYR A 12 -4.36 6.16 3.60
CA TYR A 12 -3.80 5.52 2.41
C TYR A 12 -4.51 5.97 1.14
N SER A 13 -5.84 6.01 1.14
CA SER A 13 -6.62 6.48 0.00
C SER A 13 -6.32 7.94 -0.34
N LEU A 14 -6.13 8.81 0.66
CA LEU A 14 -5.73 10.20 0.44
C LEU A 14 -4.36 10.31 -0.20
N VAL A 15 -3.36 9.58 0.30
CA VAL A 15 -2.02 9.56 -0.31
C VAL A 15 -2.12 9.10 -1.76
N LEU A 16 -2.86 8.02 -2.04
CA LEU A 16 -3.03 7.51 -3.39
C LEU A 16 -3.70 8.53 -4.31
N ILE A 17 -4.78 9.18 -3.87
CA ILE A 17 -5.49 10.23 -4.63
C ILE A 17 -4.56 11.41 -4.94
N VAL A 18 -3.82 11.90 -3.94
CA VAL A 18 -2.89 13.03 -4.12
C VAL A 18 -1.81 12.68 -5.13
N THR A 19 -1.20 11.49 -5.00
CA THR A 19 -0.11 11.05 -5.88
C THR A 19 -0.58 10.88 -7.32
N VAL A 20 -1.75 10.30 -7.52
CA VAL A 20 -2.34 10.12 -8.85
C VAL A 20 -2.72 11.48 -9.46
N SER A 21 -3.25 12.41 -8.66
CA SER A 21 -3.58 13.77 -9.10
C SER A 21 -2.35 14.56 -9.54
N VAL A 22 -1.24 14.40 -8.82
CA VAL A 22 0.06 15.03 -9.17
C VAL A 22 0.64 14.38 -10.44
N ALA A 23 0.53 13.06 -10.58
CA ALA A 23 1.12 12.33 -11.70
C ALA A 23 0.38 12.55 -13.03
N TYR A 24 -0.95 12.68 -13.03
CA TYR A 24 -1.76 12.66 -14.25
C TYR A 24 -2.53 13.95 -14.57
N SER A 25 -2.34 15.02 -13.79
CA SER A 25 -3.02 16.31 -13.98
C SER A 25 -4.54 16.27 -13.69
N PRO A 26 -5.23 17.42 -13.57
CA PRO A 26 -6.67 17.50 -13.26
C PRO A 26 -7.60 16.66 -14.16
N LEU A 27 -7.15 16.21 -15.34
CA LEU A 27 -7.90 15.30 -16.20
C LEU A 27 -8.14 13.91 -15.57
N PHE A 28 -7.39 13.54 -14.53
CA PHE A 28 -7.65 12.32 -13.75
C PHE A 28 -9.09 12.23 -13.23
N TRP A 29 -9.67 13.36 -12.81
CA TRP A 29 -11.04 13.40 -12.30
C TRP A 29 -12.10 13.12 -13.36
N VAL A 30 -11.79 13.43 -14.62
CA VAL A 30 -12.64 13.09 -15.77
C VAL A 30 -12.48 11.61 -16.10
N ALA A 31 -11.26 11.07 -16.00
CA ALA A 31 -10.96 9.67 -16.26
C ALA A 31 -11.71 8.70 -15.33
N LEU A 32 -11.99 9.10 -14.09
CA LEU A 32 -12.81 8.36 -13.11
C LEU A 32 -14.20 7.97 -13.62
N PHE A 33 -14.79 8.78 -14.49
CA PHE A 33 -16.13 8.58 -15.02
C PHE A 33 -16.14 7.95 -16.42
N THR A 34 -14.98 7.64 -16.98
CA THR A 34 -14.90 6.96 -18.28
C THR A 34 -15.07 5.45 -18.12
N VAL A 35 -15.70 4.81 -19.09
CA VAL A 35 -15.91 3.35 -19.08
C VAL A 35 -14.60 2.58 -19.19
N GLN A 36 -13.57 3.17 -19.82
CA GLN A 36 -12.28 2.54 -20.08
C GLN A 36 -11.32 2.64 -18.88
N VAL A 37 -11.29 3.78 -18.17
CA VAL A 37 -10.33 4.03 -17.08
C VAL A 37 -10.99 3.97 -15.71
N GLY A 38 -12.26 4.37 -15.60
CA GLY A 38 -13.01 4.44 -14.35
C GLY A 38 -12.98 3.14 -13.54
N PRO A 39 -13.30 1.96 -14.11
CA PRO A 39 -13.28 0.70 -13.36
C PRO A 39 -11.93 0.39 -12.71
N TRP A 40 -10.82 0.70 -13.38
CA TRP A 40 -9.47 0.47 -12.86
C TRP A 40 -9.10 1.45 -11.74
N VAL A 41 -9.55 2.70 -11.86
CA VAL A 41 -9.34 3.70 -10.80
C VAL A 41 -10.17 3.34 -9.55
N TRP A 42 -11.42 2.92 -9.73
CA TRP A 42 -12.26 2.44 -8.63
C TRP A 42 -11.68 1.20 -7.97
N TRP A 43 -11.15 0.26 -8.76
CA TRP A 43 -10.42 -0.90 -8.25
C TRP A 43 -9.23 -0.49 -7.36
N ALA A 44 -8.43 0.47 -7.82
CA ALA A 44 -7.28 0.98 -7.08
C ALA A 44 -7.67 1.70 -5.78
N LEU A 45 -8.75 2.49 -5.81
CA LEU A 45 -9.25 3.21 -4.64
C LEU A 45 -9.82 2.25 -3.58
N LEU A 46 -10.60 1.25 -4.02
CA LEU A 46 -11.11 0.19 -3.15
C LEU A 46 -9.95 -0.62 -2.55
N GLY A 47 -9.00 -1.02 -3.39
CA GLY A 47 -7.79 -1.72 -2.97
C GLY A 47 -6.97 -0.93 -1.96
N GLY A 48 -6.77 0.36 -2.21
CA GLY A 48 -6.08 1.26 -1.28
C GLY A 48 -6.81 1.40 0.06
N GLY A 49 -8.14 1.48 0.03
CA GLY A 49 -8.94 1.49 1.25
C GLY A 49 -8.77 0.21 2.07
N ILE A 50 -8.79 -0.96 1.41
CA ILE A 50 -8.57 -2.26 2.03
C ILE A 50 -7.15 -2.34 2.62
N VAL A 51 -6.11 -2.05 1.82
CA VAL A 51 -4.71 -2.06 2.25
C VAL A 51 -4.51 -1.15 3.47
N GLY A 52 -4.96 0.10 3.37
CA GLY A 52 -4.90 1.06 4.46
C GLY A 52 -5.61 0.58 5.72
N ALA A 53 -6.82 0.02 5.60
CA ALA A 53 -7.56 -0.53 6.73
C ALA A 53 -6.79 -1.66 7.41
N THR A 54 -6.25 -2.61 6.63
CA THR A 54 -5.41 -3.70 7.17
C THR A 54 -4.19 -3.16 7.89
N LEU A 55 -3.45 -2.22 7.30
CA LEU A 55 -2.27 -1.62 7.93
C LEU A 55 -2.63 -0.94 9.24
N GLY A 56 -3.66 -0.10 9.25
CA GLY A 56 -4.14 0.58 10.45
C GLY A 56 -4.53 -0.40 11.56
N VAL A 57 -5.14 -1.54 11.21
CA VAL A 57 -5.42 -2.61 12.17
C VAL A 57 -4.14 -3.30 12.64
N THR A 58 -3.18 -3.61 11.75
CA THR A 58 -1.92 -4.26 12.13
C THR A 58 -1.11 -3.44 13.13
N VAL A 59 -1.05 -2.12 12.94
CA VAL A 59 -0.36 -1.21 13.86
C VAL A 59 -1.14 -1.08 15.17
N VAL A 60 -2.40 -0.65 15.12
CA VAL A 60 -3.17 -0.29 16.32
C VAL A 60 -3.48 -1.49 17.20
N ARG A 61 -3.71 -2.68 16.61
CA ARG A 61 -4.10 -3.87 17.35
C ARG A 61 -2.91 -4.77 17.71
N TYR A 62 -1.93 -4.89 16.82
CA TYR A 62 -0.84 -5.87 16.98
C TYR A 62 0.53 -5.23 17.18
N GLY A 63 0.66 -3.90 17.05
CA GLY A 63 1.95 -3.20 17.18
C GLY A 63 3.00 -3.70 16.18
N LEU A 64 2.56 -4.17 15.01
CA LEU A 64 3.41 -4.67 13.94
C LEU A 64 3.72 -3.51 13.00
N LEU A 65 5.02 -3.25 12.79
CA LEU A 65 5.49 -2.18 11.90
C LEU A 65 5.95 -2.74 10.55
N SER A 66 6.31 -4.03 10.47
CA SER A 66 6.78 -4.62 9.22
C SER A 66 5.78 -4.50 8.06
N PRO A 67 4.45 -4.67 8.23
CA PRO A 67 3.52 -4.52 7.10
C PRO A 67 3.51 -3.09 6.55
N VAL A 68 3.63 -2.10 7.44
CA VAL A 68 3.66 -0.68 7.06
C VAL A 68 4.95 -0.36 6.32
N LEU A 69 6.09 -0.84 6.80
CA LEU A 69 7.39 -0.60 6.17
C LEU A 69 7.47 -1.22 4.77
N VAL A 70 6.91 -2.42 4.58
CA VAL A 70 6.84 -3.07 3.26
C VAL A 70 6.02 -2.23 2.28
N VAL A 71 4.84 -1.78 2.70
CA VAL A 71 3.98 -0.95 1.85
C VAL A 71 4.61 0.41 1.57
N ALA A 72 5.24 1.03 2.58
CA ALA A 72 5.97 2.29 2.40
C ALA A 72 7.14 2.16 1.43
N ALA A 73 7.93 1.07 1.53
CA ALA A 73 9.03 0.81 0.62
C ALA A 73 8.54 0.58 -0.82
N ALA A 74 7.50 -0.22 -1.01
CA ALA A 74 6.89 -0.45 -2.33
C ALA A 74 6.37 0.86 -2.94
N TYR A 75 5.74 1.70 -2.12
CA TYR A 75 5.28 3.02 -2.52
C TYR A 75 6.44 3.93 -2.95
N VAL A 76 7.50 4.04 -2.15
CA VAL A 76 8.71 4.84 -2.48
C VAL A 76 9.33 4.38 -3.80
N VAL A 77 9.50 3.07 -3.99
CA VAL A 77 10.02 2.50 -5.25
C VAL A 77 9.12 2.87 -6.42
N THR A 78 7.81 2.79 -6.25
CA THR A 78 6.84 3.13 -7.30
C THR A 78 6.91 4.61 -7.68
N VAL A 79 6.95 5.50 -6.69
CA VAL A 79 7.07 6.95 -6.91
C VAL A 79 8.40 7.29 -7.59
N TYR A 80 9.50 6.67 -7.16
CA TYR A 80 10.80 6.85 -7.79
C TYR A 80 10.80 6.40 -9.26
N ARG A 81 10.24 5.22 -9.55
CA ARG A 81 10.10 4.72 -10.92
C ARG A 81 9.20 5.61 -11.77
N MET A 82 8.14 6.15 -11.19
CA MET A 82 7.25 7.10 -11.88
C MET A 82 8.00 8.39 -12.22
N TRP A 83 8.76 8.95 -11.26
CA TRP A 83 9.62 10.11 -11.50
C TRP A 83 10.63 9.85 -12.62
N GLU A 84 11.34 8.72 -12.57
CA GLU A 84 12.30 8.28 -13.59
C GLU A 84 11.64 8.15 -14.98
N THR A 85 10.42 7.62 -15.03
CA THR A 85 9.64 7.47 -16.27
C THR A 85 9.25 8.83 -16.85
N LEU A 86 8.87 9.79 -16.00
CA LEU A 86 8.50 11.14 -16.42
C LEU A 86 9.71 11.98 -16.87
N THR A 87 10.91 11.68 -16.37
CA THR A 87 12.15 12.40 -16.73
C THR A 87 12.96 11.74 -17.86
N SER A 88 12.65 10.50 -18.24
CA SER A 88 13.40 9.77 -19.26
C SER A 88 12.78 9.89 -20.66
N PRO A 89 13.55 10.20 -21.72
CA PRO A 89 13.05 10.29 -23.10
C PRO A 89 12.80 8.91 -23.76
N ARG A 90 12.71 7.82 -23.00
CA ARG A 90 12.56 6.46 -23.55
C ARG A 90 11.10 6.02 -23.58
N LEU A 91 10.72 5.57 -24.78
CA LEU A 91 9.44 5.01 -25.20
C LEU A 91 8.69 4.24 -24.11
N PHE A 92 7.46 4.72 -23.89
CA PHE A 92 6.31 4.09 -23.23
C PHE A 92 6.37 2.56 -23.16
N LEU A 93 6.63 2.03 -21.96
CA LEU A 93 6.20 0.69 -21.59
C LEU A 93 4.67 0.72 -21.35
N PRO A 94 3.91 -0.32 -21.76
CA PRO A 94 2.49 -0.39 -21.48
C PRO A 94 2.24 -0.51 -19.97
N GLY A 95 1.49 0.45 -19.43
CA GLY A 95 1.20 0.60 -18.00
C GLY A 95 2.28 1.40 -17.28
N THR A 96 1.91 2.52 -16.66
CA THR A 96 2.87 3.25 -15.83
C THR A 96 3.19 2.44 -14.58
N PRO A 97 4.35 2.68 -13.92
CA PRO A 97 4.64 2.07 -12.62
C PRO A 97 3.53 2.30 -11.58
N LEU A 98 2.84 3.45 -11.65
CA LEU A 98 1.71 3.77 -10.80
C LEU A 98 0.50 2.87 -11.08
N ASP A 99 0.24 2.56 -12.35
CA ASP A 99 -0.88 1.68 -12.76
C ASP A 99 -0.63 0.23 -12.29
N LEU A 100 0.63 -0.24 -12.39
CA LEU A 100 1.01 -1.55 -11.89
C LEU A 100 0.87 -1.66 -10.36
N TYR A 101 1.23 -0.60 -9.64
CA TYR A 101 1.01 -0.52 -8.19
C TYR A 101 -0.49 -0.49 -7.83
N ALA A 102 -1.27 0.25 -8.62
CA ALA A 102 -2.72 0.39 -8.46
C ALA A 102 -3.48 -0.91 -8.72
N VAL A 103 -3.04 -1.74 -9.68
CA VAL A 103 -3.64 -3.05 -9.99
C VAL A 103 -3.08 -4.15 -9.08
N GLY A 104 -1.79 -4.07 -8.75
CA GLY A 104 -1.04 -5.07 -7.96
C GLY A 104 -1.26 -5.03 -6.45
N TRP A 105 -2.20 -4.22 -5.95
CA TRP A 105 -2.48 -4.11 -4.52
C TRP A 105 -2.79 -5.45 -3.81
N PRO A 106 -3.42 -6.48 -4.43
CA PRO A 106 -3.63 -7.76 -3.75
C PRO A 106 -2.33 -8.50 -3.46
N VAL A 107 -1.36 -8.43 -4.38
CA VAL A 107 -0.03 -9.02 -4.20
C VAL A 107 0.72 -8.27 -3.12
N LEU A 108 0.68 -6.93 -3.15
CA LEU A 108 1.28 -6.08 -2.12
C LEU A 108 0.71 -6.39 -0.73
N LEU A 109 -0.60 -6.54 -0.63
CA LEU A 109 -1.29 -6.93 0.60
C LEU A 109 -0.82 -8.30 1.09
N GLY A 110 -0.72 -9.28 0.19
CA GLY A 110 -0.21 -10.62 0.51
C GLY A 110 1.21 -10.59 1.09
N VAL A 111 2.12 -9.84 0.46
CA VAL A 111 3.50 -9.68 0.94
C VAL A 111 3.53 -8.97 2.30
N ALA A 112 2.79 -7.88 2.47
CA ALA A 112 2.73 -7.12 3.72
C ALA A 112 2.20 -7.98 4.89
N LEU A 113 1.14 -8.76 4.65
CA LEU A 113 0.61 -9.69 5.64
C LEU A 113 1.60 -10.82 5.94
N GLY A 114 2.28 -11.37 4.91
CA GLY A 114 3.34 -12.36 5.08
C GLY A 114 4.45 -11.87 6.01
N CYS A 115 4.97 -10.66 5.77
CA CYS A 115 5.96 -10.05 6.65
C CYS A 115 5.44 -9.85 8.08
N GLY A 116 4.19 -9.40 8.23
CA GLY A 116 3.54 -9.27 9.54
C GLY A 116 3.42 -10.59 10.30
N LEU A 117 3.13 -11.69 9.59
CA LEU A 117 3.10 -13.04 10.17
C LEU A 117 4.49 -13.51 10.61
N VAL A 118 5.52 -13.27 9.80
CA VAL A 118 6.91 -13.58 10.15
C VAL A 118 7.34 -12.79 11.40
N GLU A 119 7.08 -11.48 11.44
CA GLU A 119 7.39 -10.65 12.61
C GLU A 119 6.65 -11.15 13.87
N ARG A 120 5.38 -11.52 13.73
CA ARG A 120 4.60 -12.09 14.83
C ARG A 120 5.18 -13.42 15.32
N HIS A 121 5.63 -14.28 14.41
CA HIS A 121 6.23 -15.56 14.75
C HIS A 121 7.55 -15.38 15.51
N VAL A 122 8.46 -14.53 15.01
CA VAL A 122 9.73 -14.20 15.68
C VAL A 122 9.50 -13.64 17.09
N ARG A 123 8.54 -12.71 17.24
CA ARG A 123 8.18 -12.15 18.56
C ARG A 123 7.60 -13.20 19.51
N SER A 124 6.86 -14.18 19.01
CA SER A 124 6.32 -15.26 19.86
C SER A 124 7.43 -16.17 20.39
N ILE A 125 8.41 -16.55 19.57
CA ILE A 125 9.55 -17.39 19.97
C ILE A 125 10.39 -16.69 21.05
N GLY A 126 10.68 -15.40 20.88
CA GLY A 126 11.46 -14.63 21.85
C GLY A 126 10.80 -14.47 23.23
N ARG A 127 9.45 -14.51 23.29
CA ARG A 127 8.71 -14.48 24.56
C ARG A 127 8.75 -15.81 25.29
N THR A 128 8.67 -16.93 24.57
CA THR A 128 8.72 -18.27 25.16
C THR A 128 10.11 -18.60 25.72
N GLY A 129 11.19 -18.19 25.04
CA GLY A 129 12.56 -18.38 25.53
C GLY A 129 12.86 -17.61 26.83
N ARG A 130 12.35 -16.39 26.95
CA ARG A 130 12.54 -15.54 28.15
C ARG A 130 11.80 -16.06 29.38
N SER A 131 10.71 -16.83 29.19
CA SER A 131 9.98 -17.47 30.29
C SER A 131 10.68 -18.72 30.85
N SER A 132 11.59 -19.34 30.10
CA SER A 132 12.31 -20.55 30.53
C SER A 132 13.60 -20.26 31.30
N ASN A 133 14.20 -19.08 31.09
CA ASN A 133 15.50 -18.70 31.66
C ASN A 133 15.39 -17.87 32.96
N GLY A 134 14.19 -17.81 33.55
CA GLY A 134 13.89 -17.08 34.78
C GLY A 134 13.44 -17.99 35.94
N LYS A 135 13.77 -19.28 35.88
CA LYS A 135 13.64 -20.21 37.00
C LYS A 135 15.02 -20.61 37.49
#